data_AF-A0A1G2PKT3-F1
#
_entry.id   AF-A0A1G2PKT3-F1
#
_cell.length_a   1.000
_cell.length_b   1.000
_cell.length_c   1.000
_cell.angle_alpha   90.00
_cell.angle_beta   90.00
_cell.angle_gamma   90.00
#
_symmetry.space_group_name_H-M   'P 1'
#
loop_
_entity.id
_entity.type
_entity.pdbx_description
1 polymer ?
#
loop_
_entity_poly.entity_id
_entity_poly.type
_entity_poly.pdbx_seq_one_letter_code
_entity_poly.pdbx_strand_id
1 'polypeptide(L)'
;MNNTTLRTRKLTGIVASTKMSKTVSVRVEHIKKLVKLQRFVKRHRKFLAHDELGVHEGDLVQIQETRPVSRHKRWKVVKIISSIHKSGESENA
;
A
#
# COMPACT_ATOMS: atom_id res chain seq x y z
N MET A 1 -12.68 -17.44 -22.28
CA MET A 1 -11.67 -16.81 -21.41
C MET A 1 -12.38 -16.27 -20.17
N ASN A 2 -12.20 -16.97 -19.06
CA ASN A 2 -12.86 -16.73 -17.78
C ASN A 2 -12.24 -15.53 -17.04
N ASN A 3 -12.72 -14.33 -17.35
CA ASN A 3 -12.47 -13.14 -16.53
C ASN A 3 -13.37 -13.17 -15.28
N THR A 4 -13.18 -14.16 -14.41
CA THR A 4 -13.80 -14.20 -13.09
C THR A 4 -13.06 -13.18 -12.21
N THR A 5 -13.56 -11.94 -12.16
CA THR A 5 -12.96 -10.87 -11.34
C THR A 5 -13.16 -11.17 -9.85
N LEU A 6 -12.25 -11.96 -9.28
CA LEU A 6 -12.15 -12.10 -7.83
C LEU A 6 -11.92 -10.71 -7.23
N ARG A 7 -12.91 -10.18 -6.50
CA ARG A 7 -12.81 -8.92 -5.75
C ARG A 7 -11.80 -9.07 -4.62
N THR A 8 -10.52 -8.96 -4.94
CA THR A 8 -9.43 -8.92 -3.97
C THR A 8 -9.43 -7.58 -3.24
N ARG A 9 -9.21 -7.59 -1.93
CA ARG A 9 -9.15 -6.37 -1.12
C ARG A 9 -7.97 -5.50 -1.55
N LYS A 10 -8.23 -4.21 -1.73
CA LYS A 10 -7.21 -3.19 -2.02
C LYS A 10 -7.17 -2.19 -0.87
N LEU A 11 -5.96 -1.81 -0.47
CA LEU A 11 -5.71 -0.79 0.55
C LEU A 11 -4.76 0.24 -0.02
N THR A 12 -4.87 1.48 0.47
CA THR A 12 -3.96 2.56 0.13
C THR A 12 -3.18 2.96 1.37
N GLY A 13 -1.87 3.18 1.23
CA GLY A 13 -1.01 3.54 2.34
C GLY A 13 0.30 4.16 1.88
N ILE A 14 1.06 4.66 2.85
CA ILE A 14 2.35 5.30 2.62
C ILE A 14 3.46 4.27 2.84
N VAL A 15 4.47 4.26 1.98
CA VAL A 15 5.66 3.42 2.17
C VAL A 15 6.46 3.94 3.36
N ALA A 16 6.56 3.12 4.41
CA ALA A 16 7.29 3.45 5.63
C ALA A 16 8.75 3.01 5.58
N SER A 17 9.08 1.90 4.89
CA SER A 17 10.47 1.53 4.65
C SER A 17 10.66 0.59 3.47
N THR A 18 11.80 0.73 2.79
CA THR A 18 12.23 -0.05 1.62
C THR A 18 13.52 -0.84 1.86
N LYS A 19 13.96 -1.00 3.11
CA LYS A 19 15.23 -1.64 3.48
C LYS A 19 15.38 -3.12 3.07
N MET A 20 14.29 -3.82 2.78
CA MET A 20 14.32 -5.24 2.45
C MET A 20 14.26 -5.47 0.92
N SER A 21 14.97 -6.48 0.43
CA SER A 21 14.94 -6.82 -0.99
C SER A 21 13.53 -7.23 -1.44
N LYS A 22 13.06 -6.63 -2.55
CA LYS A 22 11.75 -6.88 -3.21
C LYS A 22 10.55 -6.80 -2.27
N THR A 23 10.70 -6.13 -1.12
CA THR A 23 9.70 -6.10 -0.06
C THR A 23 9.66 -4.73 0.59
N VAL A 24 8.47 -4.13 0.63
CA VAL A 24 8.26 -2.82 1.23
C VAL A 24 7.31 -2.91 2.41
N SER A 25 7.57 -2.10 3.44
CA SER A 25 6.69 -1.95 4.59
C SER A 25 5.75 -0.78 4.35
N VAL A 26 4.46 -1.05 4.20
CA VAL A 26 3.43 -0.05 3.92
C VAL A 26 2.62 0.22 5.18
N ARG A 27 2.50 1.49 5.56
CA ARG A 27 1.65 1.96 6.65
C ARG A 27 0.29 2.35 6.09
N VAL A 28 -0.74 1.60 6.47
CA VAL A 28 -2.14 1.89 6.12
C VAL A 28 -2.83 2.47 7.34
N GLU A 29 -3.42 3.65 7.18
CA GLU A 29 -4.20 4.31 8.22
C GLU A 29 -5.67 3.90 8.11
N HIS A 30 -6.31 3.70 9.26
CA HIS A 30 -7.74 3.46 9.36
C HIS A 30 -8.29 4.17 10.59
N ILE A 31 -9.55 4.56 10.51
CA ILE A 31 -10.24 5.23 11.60
C ILE A 31 -11.04 4.18 12.37
N LYS A 32 -10.82 4.08 13.69
CA LYS A 32 -11.60 3.23 14.58
C LYS A 32 -12.49 4.09 15.46
N LYS A 33 -13.80 3.79 15.48
CA LYS A 33 -14.74 4.40 16.44
C LYS A 33 -14.55 3.77 17.81
N LEU A 34 -14.34 4.60 18.84
CA LEU A 34 -14.42 4.16 20.23
C LEU A 34 -15.87 4.20 20.68
N VAL A 35 -16.48 3.04 20.93
CA VAL A 35 -17.91 2.92 21.26
C VAL A 35 -18.26 3.71 22.53
N LYS A 36 -17.47 3.55 23.60
CA LYS A 36 -17.72 4.20 24.90
C LYS A 36 -17.69 5.72 24.86
N LEU A 37 -16.79 6.30 24.06
CA LEU A 37 -16.54 7.75 24.02
C LEU A 37 -17.12 8.43 22.77
N GLN A 38 -17.72 7.67 21.83
CA GLN A 38 -18.20 8.14 20.53
C GLN A 38 -17.20 8.98 19.70
N ARG A 39 -15.90 8.87 19.99
CA ARG A 39 -14.82 9.56 19.26
C ARG A 39 -14.17 8.65 18.22
N PHE A 40 -13.70 9.26 17.13
CA PHE A 40 -12.93 8.59 16.08
C PHE A 40 -11.44 8.73 16.35
N VAL A 41 -10.71 7.60 16.39
CA VAL A 41 -9.27 7.58 16.62
C VAL A 41 -8.58 7.04 15.37
N LYS A 42 -7.57 7.78 14.89
CA LYS A 42 -6.69 7.33 13.81
C LYS A 42 -5.76 6.24 14.33
N ARG A 43 -5.76 5.09 13.66
CA ARG A 43 -4.87 3.95 13.93
C ARG A 43 -4.14 3.60 12.65
N HIS A 44 -2.99 2.97 12.77
CA HIS A 44 -2.24 2.50 11.62
C HIS A 44 -1.87 1.03 11.78
N ARG A 45 -1.74 0.32 10.65
CA ARG A 45 -1.21 -1.04 10.58
C ARG A 45 -0.10 -1.08 9.54
N LYS A 46 0.92 -1.87 9.81
CA LYS A 46 2.02 -2.12 8.88
C LYS A 46 1.75 -3.41 8.10
N PHE A 47 1.98 -3.37 6.79
CA PHE A 47 1.82 -4.49 5.89
C PHE A 47 3.11 -4.70 5.10
N LEU A 48 3.54 -5.95 4.97
CA LEU A 48 4.64 -6.30 4.08
C LEU A 48 4.08 -6.61 2.70
N ALA A 49 4.48 -5.80 1.72
CA ALA A 49 4.05 -5.92 0.35
C ALA A 49 5.21 -6.36 -0.56
N HIS A 50 4.89 -7.16 -1.56
CA HIS A 50 5.78 -7.48 -2.68
C HIS A 50 5.87 -6.31 -3.62
N ASP A 51 7.08 -5.88 -3.89
CA ASP A 51 7.35 -4.81 -4.84
C ASP A 51 8.29 -5.28 -5.96
N GLU A 52 7.91 -4.90 -7.18
CA GLU A 52 8.65 -5.08 -8.42
C GLU A 52 8.77 -3.75 -9.19
N LEU A 53 8.10 -2.68 -8.72
CA LEU A 53 7.99 -1.40 -9.41
C LEU A 53 9.04 -0.38 -8.96
N GLY A 54 9.76 -0.65 -7.87
CA GLY A 54 10.81 0.23 -7.36
C GLY A 54 10.24 1.43 -6.61
N VAL A 55 9.41 1.18 -5.59
CA VAL A 55 8.86 2.27 -4.76
C VAL A 55 9.89 2.84 -3.78
N HIS A 56 9.76 4.14 -3.48
CA HIS A 56 10.62 4.82 -2.51
C HIS A 56 9.89 5.04 -1.17
N GLU A 57 10.66 5.31 -0.12
CA GLU A 57 10.11 5.70 1.19
C GLU A 57 9.34 7.03 1.05
N GLY A 58 8.13 7.09 1.62
CA GLY A 58 7.25 8.26 1.53
C GLY A 58 6.25 8.24 0.36
N ASP A 59 6.41 7.35 -0.63
CA ASP A 59 5.46 7.26 -1.74
C ASP A 59 4.07 6.75 -1.28
N LEU A 60 3.01 7.24 -1.93
CA LEU A 60 1.64 6.79 -1.71
C LEU A 60 1.33 5.65 -2.67
N VAL A 61 1.06 4.47 -2.12
CA VAL A 61 0.85 3.24 -2.91
C VAL A 61 -0.49 2.57 -2.63
N GLN A 62 -1.00 1.91 -3.66
CA GLN A 62 -2.09 0.96 -3.56
C GLN A 62 -1.55 -0.46 -3.51
N ILE A 63 -1.91 -1.18 -2.45
CA ILE A 63 -1.59 -2.59 -2.25
C ILE A 63 -2.83 -3.46 -2.42
N GLN A 64 -2.64 -4.68 -2.91
CA GLN A 64 -3.69 -5.67 -3.11
C GLN A 64 -3.34 -6.97 -2.38
N GLU A 65 -4.35 -7.60 -1.80
CA GLU A 65 -4.23 -8.93 -1.18
C GLU A 65 -3.93 -10.00 -2.24
N THR A 66 -2.98 -10.88 -1.94
CA THR A 66 -2.53 -11.95 -2.83
C THR A 66 -2.31 -13.25 -2.05
N ARG A 67 -1.99 -14.34 -2.76
CA ARG A 67 -1.52 -15.57 -2.11
C ARG A 67 -0.30 -15.27 -1.23
N PRO A 68 -0.09 -16.00 -0.13
CA PRO A 68 1.09 -15.81 0.70
C PRO A 68 2.37 -15.95 -0.13
N VAL A 69 3.18 -14.90 -0.17
CA VAL A 69 4.53 -14.90 -0.79
C VAL A 69 5.57 -15.30 0.25
N SER A 70 5.31 -14.98 1.52
CA SER A 70 6.09 -15.44 2.68
C SER A 70 5.19 -15.57 3.90
N ARG A 71 5.77 -15.90 5.07
CA ARG A 71 5.06 -15.98 6.36
C ARG A 71 4.18 -14.74 6.63
N HIS A 72 4.73 -13.55 6.37
CA HIS A 72 4.11 -12.26 6.70
C HIS A 72 3.70 -11.43 5.47
N LYS A 73 4.19 -11.80 4.29
CA LYS A 73 3.99 -11.06 3.04
C LYS A 73 2.80 -11.64 2.26
N ARG A 74 1.67 -10.95 2.36
CA ARG A 74 0.38 -11.35 1.73
C ARG A 74 -0.21 -10.25 0.85
N TRP A 75 0.59 -9.21 0.59
CA TRP A 75 0.18 -8.04 -0.17
C TRP A 75 1.15 -7.84 -1.33
N LYS A 76 0.66 -7.29 -2.44
CA LYS A 76 1.47 -6.86 -3.59
C LYS A 76 1.20 -5.39 -3.87
N VAL A 77 2.23 -4.62 -4.20
CA VAL A 77 2.07 -3.25 -4.71
C VAL A 77 1.53 -3.33 -6.13
N VAL A 78 0.41 -2.65 -6.39
CA VAL A 78 -0.27 -2.66 -7.70
C VAL A 78 -0.12 -1.34 -8.42
N LYS A 79 -0.20 -0.23 -7.68
CA LYS A 79 -0.16 1.11 -8.27
C LYS A 79 0.55 2.08 -7.34
N ILE A 80 1.39 2.93 -7.92
CA ILE A 80 1.92 4.12 -7.26
C ILE A 80 0.92 5.25 -7.57
N ILE A 81 0.34 5.84 -6.53
CA ILE A 81 -0.67 6.90 -6.65
C ILE A 81 0.01 8.27 -6.69
N SER A 82 0.98 8.48 -5.80
CA SER A 82 1.78 9.70 -5.75
C SER A 82 3.22 9.31 -5.42
N SER A 83 4.17 9.84 -6.20
CA SER A 83 5.59 9.72 -5.89
C SER A 83 6.15 11.09 -5.59
N ILE A 84 6.95 11.17 -4.54
CA ILE A 84 7.57 12.43 -4.10
C ILE A 84 8.62 12.91 -5.12
N HIS A 85 9.16 12.01 -5.94
CA HIS A 85 10.31 12.28 -6.81
C HIS A 85 9.95 12.64 -8.27
N LYS A 86 8.66 12.62 -8.66
CA LYS A 86 8.21 12.82 -10.06
C LYS A 86 7.41 14.10 -10.28
N SER A 87 7.80 15.21 -9.67
CA SER A 87 7.15 16.52 -9.86
C SER A 87 7.59 17.31 -11.10
N GLY A 88 8.36 16.73 -12.03
CA GLY A 88 9.06 17.52 -13.07
C GLY A 88 8.94 17.12 -14.55
N GLU A 89 8.19 16.08 -14.93
CA GLU A 89 8.18 15.61 -16.35
C GLU A 89 6.76 15.39 -16.87
N SER A 90 5.99 16.47 -17.01
CA SER A 90 4.82 16.52 -17.90
C SER A 90 4.39 17.96 -18.19
N GLU A 91 5.27 18.73 -18.82
CA GLU A 91 4.89 19.90 -19.61
C GLU A 91 5.86 19.98 -20.79
N ASN A 92 5.36 19.60 -21.97
CA ASN A 92 5.72 20.06 -23.31
C ASN A 92 5.19 19.03 -24.32
N ALA A 93 3.93 19.24 -24.70
CA ALA A 93 3.41 18.86 -26.00
C ALA A 93 3.91 19.88 -27.04
#